data_AF-A0A2R4WV81-F1
#
_entry.id   AF-A0A2R4WV81-F1
#
_cell.length_a   1.000
_cell.length_b   1.000
_cell.length_c   1.000
_cell.angle_alpha   90.00
_cell.angle_beta   90.00
_cell.angle_gamma   90.00
#
_symmetry.space_group_name_H-M   'P 1'
#
loop_
_entity.id
_entity.type
_entity.pdbx_description
1 polymer ?
#
loop_
_entity_poly.entity_id
_entity_poly.type
_entity_poly.pdbx_seq_one_letter_code
_entity_poly.pdbx_strand_id
1 'polypeptide(L)'
;MAIVDWDRDAVKSGLADGSVLLIDVREPNEFEAGHIPGSVSFPLSSFDVERLQALIAADGRRPVLSCAAGVRSARALQYLQSQGLPLAEHYAGGFKDWANAGETVE
;
A
#
# COMPACT_ATOMS: atom_id res chain seq x y z
N MET A 1 -15.17 5.21 7.35
CA MET A 1 -14.22 4.88 8.45
C MET A 1 -13.10 5.90 8.41
N ALA A 2 -12.48 6.25 9.54
CA ALA A 2 -11.36 7.20 9.51
C ALA A 2 -10.15 6.55 8.83
N ILE A 3 -9.45 7.31 8.00
CA ILE A 3 -8.18 6.89 7.40
C ILE A 3 -7.10 6.94 8.50
N VAL A 4 -6.23 5.93 8.51
CA VAL A 4 -5.09 5.79 9.42
C VAL A 4 -3.82 5.97 8.61
N ASP A 5 -3.12 7.07 8.89
CA ASP A 5 -1.85 7.41 8.28
C ASP A 5 -0.71 6.65 8.97
N TRP A 6 -0.02 5.82 8.20
CA TRP A 6 1.25 5.24 8.62
C TRP A 6 2.42 6.14 8.19
N ASP A 7 3.43 6.22 9.04
CA ASP A 7 4.73 6.79 8.71
C ASP A 7 5.69 5.73 8.16
N ARG A 8 6.83 6.19 7.62
CA ARG A 8 7.86 5.33 7.04
C ARG A 8 8.40 4.32 8.05
N ASP A 9 8.63 4.72 9.29
CA ASP A 9 9.30 3.89 10.29
C ASP A 9 8.38 2.74 10.73
N ALA A 10 7.07 3.00 10.85
CA ALA A 10 6.06 1.98 11.08
C ALA A 10 5.96 0.99 9.91
N VAL A 11 5.94 1.49 8.66
CA VAL A 11 5.93 0.63 7.46
C VAL A 11 7.20 -0.23 7.40
N LYS A 12 8.37 0.36 7.67
CA LYS A 12 9.66 -0.33 7.66
C LYS A 12 9.72 -1.41 8.73
N SER A 13 9.28 -1.12 9.96
CA SER A 13 9.20 -2.11 11.03
C SER A 13 8.26 -3.26 10.66
N GLY A 14 7.08 -2.93 10.12
CA GLY A 14 6.07 -3.92 9.73
C GLY A 14 6.49 -4.81 8.55
N LEU A 15 7.30 -4.29 7.64
CA LEU A 15 7.90 -5.08 6.57
C LEU A 15 9.03 -5.97 7.10
N ALA A 16 9.85 -5.47 8.03
CA ALA A 16 10.97 -6.20 8.60
C ALA A 16 10.54 -7.36 9.51
N ASP A 17 9.44 -7.20 10.27
CA ASP A 17 8.88 -8.24 11.14
C ASP A 17 7.86 -9.15 10.43
N GLY A 18 7.51 -8.84 9.17
CA GLY A 18 6.55 -9.60 8.39
C GLY A 18 5.11 -9.45 8.87
N SER A 19 4.77 -8.41 9.62
CA SER A 19 3.40 -8.15 10.09
C SER A 19 2.55 -7.36 9.10
N VAL A 20 3.18 -6.68 8.14
CA VAL A 20 2.51 -5.80 7.16
C VAL A 20 2.58 -6.39 5.75
N LEU A 21 1.44 -6.30 5.05
CA LEU A 21 1.34 -6.45 3.61
C LEU A 21 1.23 -5.05 2.99
N LEU A 22 2.33 -4.55 2.43
CA LEU A 22 2.34 -3.26 1.74
C LEU A 22 1.83 -3.43 0.31
N ILE A 23 0.75 -2.75 -0.03
CA ILE A 23 0.06 -2.85 -1.34
C ILE A 23 0.31 -1.57 -2.11
N ASP A 24 1.10 -1.62 -3.18
CA ASP A 24 1.40 -0.47 -4.02
C ASP A 24 0.36 -0.31 -5.14
N VAL A 25 -0.39 0.79 -5.10
CA VAL A 25 -1.45 1.11 -6.08
C VAL A 25 -0.98 1.99 -7.23
N ARG A 26 0.33 2.19 -7.40
CA ARG A 26 0.92 2.86 -8.58
C ARG A 26 0.73 2.00 -9.83
N GLU A 27 0.96 2.62 -10.99
CA GLU A 27 0.93 1.89 -12.25
C GLU A 27 2.08 0.86 -12.32
N PRO A 28 1.92 -0.26 -13.06
CA PRO A 28 2.92 -1.32 -13.14
C PRO A 28 4.31 -0.82 -13.55
N ASN A 29 4.37 0.12 -14.50
CA ASN A 29 5.62 0.71 -14.96
C ASN A 29 6.33 1.55 -13.87
N GLU A 30 5.59 2.22 -12.98
CA GLU A 30 6.17 2.93 -11.83
C GLU A 30 6.73 1.95 -10.80
N PHE A 31 6.07 0.80 -10.63
CA PHE A 31 6.50 -0.26 -9.72
C PHE A 31 7.75 -0.98 -10.25
N GLU A 32 7.76 -1.35 -11.53
CA GLU A 32 8.91 -1.98 -12.21
C GLU A 32 10.13 -1.06 -12.28
N ALA A 33 9.94 0.26 -12.34
CA ALA A 33 11.04 1.23 -12.30
C ALA A 33 11.65 1.38 -10.89
N GLY A 34 10.96 0.92 -9.85
CA GLY A 34 11.40 1.01 -8.47
C GLY A 34 10.24 0.89 -7.49
N HIS A 35 10.36 -0.03 -6.54
CA HIS A 35 9.34 -0.26 -5.51
C HIS A 35 9.92 -0.52 -4.12
N ILE A 36 9.06 -0.48 -3.10
CA ILE A 36 9.46 -0.76 -1.72
C ILE A 36 9.66 -2.27 -1.60
N PRO A 37 10.80 -2.75 -1.06
CA PRO A 37 11.06 -4.17 -0.93
C PRO A 37 9.94 -4.89 -0.16
N GLY A 38 9.49 -6.03 -0.70
CA GLY A 38 8.40 -6.82 -0.12
C GLY A 38 6.99 -6.22 -0.30
N SER A 39 6.86 -5.12 -1.04
CA SER A 39 5.54 -4.62 -1.47
C SER A 39 4.95 -5.44 -2.62
N VAL A 40 3.62 -5.45 -2.71
CA VAL A 40 2.88 -6.14 -3.77
C VAL A 40 2.24 -5.10 -4.68
N SER A 41 2.45 -5.23 -5.99
CA SER A 41 1.80 -4.38 -6.99
C SER A 41 0.31 -4.71 -7.10
N PHE A 42 -0.54 -3.70 -6.89
CA PHE A 42 -1.99 -3.77 -7.11
C PHE A 42 -2.49 -2.46 -7.72
N PRO A 43 -2.25 -2.24 -9.03
CA PRO A 43 -2.47 -0.96 -9.69
C PRO A 43 -3.92 -0.45 -9.61
N LEU A 44 -4.07 0.86 -9.46
CA LEU A 44 -5.39 1.49 -9.45
C LEU A 44 -6.12 1.38 -10.81
N SER A 45 -5.37 1.26 -11.92
CA SER A 45 -5.93 1.08 -13.26
C SER A 45 -6.64 -0.26 -13.48
N SER A 46 -6.24 -1.30 -12.74
CA SER A 46 -6.84 -2.64 -12.76
C SER A 46 -7.41 -3.03 -11.40
N PHE A 47 -7.93 -2.04 -10.66
CA PHE A 47 -8.30 -2.21 -9.26
C PHE A 47 -9.58 -3.03 -9.11
N ASP A 48 -9.44 -4.22 -8.51
CA ASP A 48 -10.54 -5.17 -8.28
C ASP A 48 -10.67 -5.47 -6.78
N VAL A 49 -11.85 -5.21 -6.22
CA VAL A 49 -12.08 -5.34 -4.77
C VAL A 49 -12.09 -6.79 -4.31
N GLU A 50 -12.67 -7.69 -5.11
CA GLU A 50 -12.76 -9.12 -4.76
C GLU A 50 -11.37 -9.76 -4.77
N ARG A 51 -10.56 -9.43 -5.79
CA ARG A 51 -9.18 -9.90 -5.90
C ARG A 51 -8.31 -9.35 -4.77
N LEU A 52 -8.49 -8.08 -4.40
CA LEU A 52 -7.77 -7.49 -3.27
C LEU A 52 -8.16 -8.18 -1.95
N GLN A 53 -9.46 -8.40 -1.73
CA GLN A 53 -9.95 -9.08 -0.54
C GLN A 53 -9.41 -10.51 -0.45
N ALA A 54 -9.38 -11.25 -1.57
CA ALA A 54 -8.81 -12.59 -1.63
C ALA A 54 -7.30 -12.59 -1.33
N LEU A 55 -6.55 -11.62 -1.86
CA LEU A 55 -5.13 -11.44 -1.56
C LEU A 55 -4.89 -11.23 -0.07
N ILE A 56 -5.62 -10.29 0.54
CA ILE A 56 -5.49 -9.96 1.97
C ILE A 56 -5.85 -11.17 2.84
N ALA A 57 -6.93 -11.88 2.51
CA ALA A 57 -7.36 -13.06 3.24
C ALA A 57 -6.37 -14.23 3.14
N ALA A 58 -5.72 -14.41 1.98
CA ALA A 58 -4.74 -15.47 1.76
C ALA A 58 -3.39 -15.17 2.44
N ASP A 59 -2.98 -13.91 2.48
CA ASP A 59 -1.71 -13.48 3.05
C ASP A 59 -1.76 -13.41 4.58
N GLY A 60 -2.83 -12.85 5.15
CA GLY A 60 -3.08 -12.80 6.59
C GLY A 60 -2.32 -11.70 7.36
N ARG A 61 -1.40 -10.95 6.72
CA ARG A 61 -0.76 -9.77 7.31
C ARG A 61 -1.68 -8.55 7.28
N ARG A 62 -1.29 -7.50 8.01
CA ARG A 62 -2.02 -6.23 8.09
C ARG A 62 -1.87 -5.45 6.77
N PRO A 63 -2.95 -5.21 6.00
CA PRO A 63 -2.85 -4.55 4.70
C PRO A 63 -2.65 -3.04 4.86
N VAL A 64 -1.62 -2.49 4.22
CA VAL A 64 -1.32 -1.06 4.18
C VAL A 64 -1.20 -0.63 2.73
N LEU A 65 -2.02 0.31 2.27
CA LEU A 65 -1.93 0.80 0.90
C LEU A 65 -0.79 1.82 0.76
N SER A 66 -0.15 1.86 -0.40
CA SER A 66 0.89 2.85 -0.72
C SER A 66 0.69 3.34 -2.15
N CYS A 67 1.11 4.56 -2.43
CA CYS A 67 1.22 5.06 -3.79
C CYS A 67 2.46 5.97 -3.88
N ALA A 68 2.57 6.83 -4.89
CA ALA A 68 3.72 7.74 -4.96
C ALA A 68 3.80 8.77 -3.82
N ALA A 69 2.66 9.27 -3.32
CA ALA A 69 2.62 10.40 -2.38
C ALA A 69 1.34 10.45 -1.52
N GLY A 70 0.77 9.30 -1.16
CA GLY A 70 -0.46 9.20 -0.35
C GLY A 70 -1.81 9.51 -1.04
N VAL A 71 -1.83 10.32 -2.11
CA VAL A 71 -3.10 10.78 -2.73
C VAL A 71 -3.93 9.66 -3.35
N ARG A 72 -3.30 8.77 -4.13
CA ARG A 72 -4.00 7.67 -4.82
C ARG A 72 -4.44 6.59 -3.82
N SER A 73 -3.61 6.28 -2.84
CA SER A 73 -3.93 5.32 -1.78
C SER A 73 -5.10 5.81 -0.90
N ALA A 74 -5.18 7.09 -0.57
CA ALA A 74 -6.32 7.64 0.18
C ALA A 74 -7.64 7.53 -0.61
N ARG A 75 -7.61 7.79 -1.93
CA ARG A 75 -8.79 7.60 -2.80
C ARG A 75 -9.17 6.13 -2.93
N ALA A 76 -8.19 5.23 -3.06
CA ALA A 76 -8.40 3.79 -3.09
C ALA A 76 -9.08 3.32 -1.80
N LEU A 77 -8.62 3.78 -0.62
CA LEU A 77 -9.26 3.48 0.66
C LEU A 77 -10.72 3.94 0.72
N GLN A 78 -11.02 5.16 0.28
CA GLN A 78 -12.41 5.65 0.25
C GLN A 78 -13.29 4.79 -0.65
N TYR A 79 -12.79 4.43 -1.82
CA TYR A 79 -13.49 3.54 -2.74
C TYR A 79 -13.73 2.16 -2.11
N LEU A 80 -12.70 1.53 -1.54
CA LEU A 80 -12.79 0.23 -0.86
C LEU A 80 -13.81 0.23 0.29
N GLN A 81 -13.79 1.28 1.12
CA GLN A 81 -14.77 1.44 2.19
C GLN A 81 -16.21 1.56 1.64
N SER A 82 -16.39 2.25 0.50
CA SER A 82 -17.71 2.33 -0.16
C SER A 82 -18.19 0.98 -0.70
N GLN A 83 -17.26 0.09 -1.03
CA GLN A 83 -17.54 -1.28 -1.48
C GLN A 83 -17.64 -2.28 -0.31
N GLY A 84 -17.60 -1.80 0.93
CA GLY A 84 -17.75 -2.63 2.13
C GLY A 84 -16.46 -3.31 2.60
N LEU A 85 -15.30 -3.02 2.00
CA LEU A 85 -14.01 -3.51 2.47
C LEU A 85 -13.46 -2.53 3.53
N PRO A 86 -13.38 -2.90 4.82
CA PRO A 86 -13.08 -1.96 5.91
C PRO A 86 -11.58 -1.69 6.05
N LEU A 87 -10.90 -1.37 4.94
CA LEU A 87 -9.52 -0.92 4.99
C LEU A 87 -9.46 0.56 5.36
N ALA A 88 -8.53 0.90 6.23
CA ALA A 88 -8.29 2.28 6.64
C ALA A 88 -6.83 2.71 6.56
N GLU A 89 -5.92 1.76 6.33
CA GLU A 89 -4.51 1.98 6.56
C GLU A 89 -3.79 2.25 5.25
N HIS A 90 -3.06 3.36 5.21
CA HIS A 90 -2.13 3.61 4.12
C HIS A 90 -0.89 4.35 4.59
N TYR A 91 0.17 4.20 3.82
CA TYR A 91 1.38 4.98 3.94
C TYR A 91 1.15 6.35 3.29
N ALA A 92 1.07 7.39 4.13
CA ALA A 92 0.79 8.75 3.66
C ALA A 92 1.96 9.36 2.88
N GLY A 93 3.20 9.08 3.30
CA GLY A 93 4.41 9.52 2.60
C GLY A 93 4.59 8.85 1.23
N GLY A 94 4.17 7.58 1.12
CA GLY A 94 4.25 6.80 -0.12
C GLY A 94 5.69 6.57 -0.59
N PHE A 95 5.83 6.09 -1.82
CA PHE A 95 7.12 5.75 -2.42
C PHE A 95 8.11 6.93 -2.47
N LYS A 96 7.63 8.16 -2.64
CA LYS A 96 8.53 9.34 -2.67
C LYS A 96 9.20 9.59 -1.32
N ASP A 97 8.45 9.47 -0.22
CA ASP A 97 9.01 9.64 1.13
C ASP A 97 10.08 8.56 1.41
N TRP A 98 9.81 7.32 1.02
CA TRP A 98 10.77 6.22 1.08
C TRP A 98 12.03 6.46 0.25
N ALA A 99 11.88 6.84 -1.02
CA ALA A 99 13.00 7.09 -1.92
C ALA A 99 13.84 8.32 -1.48
N ASN A 100 13.18 9.41 -1.06
CA ASN A 100 13.86 10.62 -0.59
C ASN A 100 14.65 10.39 0.70
N ALA A 101 14.24 9.41 1.50
CA ALA A 101 14.95 8.98 2.70
C ALA A 101 16.23 8.19 2.41
N GLY A 102 16.47 7.82 1.14
CA GLY A 102 17.60 6.96 0.76
C GLY A 102 17.42 5.51 1.19
N GLU A 103 16.18 5.08 1.44
CA GLU A 103 15.87 3.69 1.76
C GLU A 103 16.02 2.80 0.52
N THR A 104 16.25 1.50 0.74
CA THR A 104 16.43 0.52 -0.33
C THR A 104 15.18 0.38 -1.18
N VAL A 105 15.34 0.33 -2.51
CA VAL A 105 14.28 0.04 -3.48
C VAL A 105 14.66 -1.18 -4.32
N GLU A 106 13.66 -1.92 -4.79
CA GLU A 106 13.79 -3.08 -5.70
C GLU A 106 13.28 -2.77 -7.11
#